data_AF-A0A6I9PSD3-F1
#
_entry.id   AF-A0A6I9PSD3-F1
#
_cell.length_a   1.000
_cell.length_b   1.000
_cell.length_c   1.000
_cell.angle_alpha   90.00
_cell.angle_beta   90.00
_cell.angle_gamma   90.00
#
_symmetry.space_group_name_H-M   'P 1'
#
loop_
_entity.id
_entity.type
_entity.pdbx_description
1 polymer ?
#
loop_
_entity_poly.entity_id
_entity_poly.type
_entity_poly.pdbx_seq_one_letter_code
_entity_poly.pdbx_strand_id
1 'polypeptide(L)'
;MIIQTQTGEAICLPGCDEEHGFCEKPGECKCRVGFKGRYCDECIRYPGCLHGTCQQPWQCNCQEGWGGLFCNQDLNYCTHHRPCMNGATCSNTGQGSYTCSCRPGFTGSSCEMQVNECAGNPCRNGGSCADLENMYTCTCPHGFYGKNCELSAMTCADGPCSNDGRCADNPDGGYFCQCPTGYAGFTCEKKIDHCSSTPCSNGVGHTLK
;
A
#
# COMPACT_ATOMS: atom_id res chain seq x y z
N MET A 1 7.50 -13.09 -74.88
CA MET A 1 7.97 -14.49 -74.85
C MET A 1 7.66 -15.04 -73.48
N ILE A 2 6.72 -15.98 -73.40
CA ILE A 2 6.34 -16.65 -72.15
C ILE A 2 7.38 -17.75 -71.95
N ILE A 3 8.24 -17.62 -70.94
CA ILE A 3 9.18 -18.68 -70.58
C ILE A 3 8.36 -19.67 -69.76
N GLN A 4 7.93 -20.78 -70.36
CA GLN A 4 7.38 -21.94 -69.66
C GLN A 4 8.50 -22.98 -69.53
N THR A 5 8.60 -23.62 -68.38
CA THR A 5 9.39 -24.86 -68.23
C THR A 5 8.70 -25.98 -69.02
N GLN A 6 9.46 -26.99 -69.46
CA GLN A 6 8.96 -28.09 -70.29
C GLN A 6 7.86 -28.97 -69.62
N THR A 7 7.44 -28.64 -68.39
CA THR A 7 6.42 -29.32 -67.58
C THR A 7 5.11 -28.55 -67.42
N GLY A 8 4.99 -27.31 -67.93
CA GLY A 8 3.77 -26.51 -67.82
C GLY A 8 3.57 -25.83 -66.45
N GLU A 9 4.60 -25.78 -65.61
CA GLU A 9 4.56 -25.09 -64.31
C GLU A 9 4.79 -23.58 -64.48
N ALA A 10 4.01 -22.77 -63.75
CA ALA A 10 4.16 -21.32 -63.75
C ALA A 10 5.48 -20.92 -63.07
N ILE A 11 6.25 -20.02 -63.68
CA ILE A 11 7.48 -19.48 -63.06
C ILE A 11 7.09 -18.39 -62.07
N CYS A 12 7.41 -18.60 -60.79
CA CYS A 12 7.11 -17.64 -59.73
C CYS A 12 7.92 -16.34 -59.89
N LEU A 13 7.52 -15.30 -59.15
CA LEU A 13 8.29 -14.05 -59.08
C LEU A 13 9.76 -14.34 -58.73
N PRO A 14 10.75 -13.76 -59.43
CA PRO A 14 12.15 -13.95 -59.10
C PRO A 14 12.44 -13.56 -57.64
N GLY A 15 13.07 -14.47 -56.89
CA GLY A 15 13.35 -14.31 -55.46
C GLY A 15 12.25 -14.80 -54.52
N CYS A 16 11.13 -15.33 -55.02
CA CYS A 16 10.13 -16.00 -54.19
C CYS A 16 10.76 -17.19 -53.45
N ASP A 17 10.53 -17.29 -52.15
CA ASP A 17 11.06 -18.32 -51.28
C ASP A 17 10.60 -19.71 -51.74
N GLU A 18 11.55 -20.66 -51.82
CA GLU A 18 11.32 -21.99 -52.40
C GLU A 18 10.49 -22.91 -51.48
N GLU A 19 10.57 -22.72 -50.16
CA GLU A 19 9.85 -23.55 -49.19
C GLU A 19 8.50 -22.92 -48.83
N HIS A 20 8.48 -21.60 -48.70
CA HIS A 20 7.38 -20.83 -48.12
C HIS A 20 6.54 -20.08 -49.17
N GLY A 21 6.99 -20.01 -50.42
CA GLY A 21 6.29 -19.42 -51.54
C GLY A 21 5.68 -20.46 -52.49
N PHE A 22 4.67 -20.04 -53.26
CA PHE A 22 4.17 -20.76 -54.43
C PHE A 22 3.52 -19.78 -55.43
N CYS A 23 3.25 -20.22 -56.65
CA CYS A 23 2.56 -19.40 -57.64
C CYS A 23 1.63 -20.22 -58.52
N GLU A 24 0.48 -19.63 -58.87
CA GLU A 24 -0.47 -20.19 -59.84
C GLU A 24 -0.34 -19.51 -61.21
N LYS A 25 0.19 -18.28 -61.21
CA LYS A 25 0.42 -17.47 -62.42
C LYS A 25 1.87 -17.03 -62.49
N PRO A 26 2.43 -16.89 -63.70
CA PRO A 26 3.79 -16.39 -63.86
C PRO A 26 3.98 -15.00 -63.23
N GLY A 27 5.06 -14.83 -62.48
CA GLY A 27 5.41 -13.55 -61.85
C GLY A 27 4.66 -13.24 -60.54
N GLU A 28 3.81 -14.14 -60.03
CA GLU A 28 3.25 -14.04 -58.69
C GLU A 28 4.12 -14.76 -57.63
N CYS A 29 3.98 -14.38 -56.38
CA CYS A 29 4.50 -15.11 -55.22
C CYS A 29 3.43 -15.06 -54.11
N LYS A 30 2.81 -16.20 -53.83
CA LYS A 30 1.79 -16.37 -52.78
C LYS A 30 2.44 -17.08 -51.60
N CYS A 31 2.24 -16.56 -50.40
CA CYS A 31 2.87 -17.10 -49.21
C CYS A 31 2.05 -18.22 -48.59
N ARG A 32 2.75 -19.25 -48.10
CA ARG A 32 2.19 -20.31 -47.27
C ARG A 32 1.82 -19.75 -45.89
N VAL A 33 0.99 -20.52 -45.18
CA VAL A 33 0.52 -20.16 -43.84
C VAL A 33 1.70 -19.90 -42.91
N GLY A 34 1.71 -18.73 -42.28
CA GLY A 34 2.75 -18.31 -41.36
C GLY A 34 3.84 -17.41 -41.98
N PHE A 35 3.81 -17.17 -43.28
CA PHE A 35 4.77 -16.32 -43.99
C PHE A 35 4.09 -15.15 -44.70
N LYS A 36 4.83 -14.07 -44.89
CA LYS A 36 4.39 -12.81 -45.49
C LYS A 36 5.54 -12.15 -46.26
N GLY A 37 5.28 -10.94 -46.75
CA GLY A 37 6.26 -10.17 -47.51
C GLY A 37 6.12 -10.42 -49.01
N ARG A 38 6.93 -9.71 -49.80
CA ARG A 38 6.90 -9.79 -51.26
C ARG A 38 7.43 -11.13 -51.77
N TYR A 39 8.36 -11.72 -51.03
CA TYR A 39 9.09 -12.92 -51.39
C TYR A 39 8.78 -14.12 -50.49
N CYS A 40 7.89 -13.96 -49.51
CA CYS A 40 7.49 -15.02 -48.56
C CYS A 40 8.62 -15.53 -47.65
N ASP A 41 9.66 -14.73 -47.48
CA ASP A 41 10.83 -14.94 -46.64
C ASP A 41 10.69 -14.33 -45.23
N GLU A 42 9.59 -13.62 -44.96
CA GLU A 42 9.31 -13.04 -43.65
C GLU A 42 8.29 -13.88 -42.87
N CYS A 43 8.61 -14.25 -41.63
CA CYS A 43 7.66 -14.90 -40.74
C CYS A 43 6.55 -13.94 -40.26
N ILE A 44 5.36 -14.50 -40.03
CA ILE A 44 4.26 -13.83 -39.34
C ILE A 44 4.45 -14.06 -37.83
N ARG A 45 4.58 -12.96 -37.07
CA ARG A 45 4.65 -12.99 -35.60
C ARG A 45 3.36 -13.52 -35.00
N TYR A 46 3.43 -14.02 -33.77
CA TYR A 46 2.23 -14.42 -33.02
C TYR A 46 1.18 -13.28 -33.03
N PRO A 47 -0.11 -13.55 -33.28
CA PRO A 47 -1.14 -12.52 -33.26
C PRO A 47 -1.16 -11.77 -31.92
N GLY A 48 -1.07 -10.44 -31.97
CA GLY A 48 -0.97 -9.60 -30.77
C GLY A 48 0.46 -9.30 -30.29
N CYS A 49 1.50 -9.83 -30.96
CA CYS A 49 2.89 -9.51 -30.66
C CYS A 49 3.18 -8.01 -30.87
N LEU A 50 3.50 -7.31 -29.77
CA LEU A 50 3.71 -5.87 -29.75
C LEU A 50 5.19 -5.53 -30.00
N HIS A 51 6.04 -5.68 -28.98
CA HIS A 51 7.48 -5.38 -29.01
C HIS A 51 8.34 -6.64 -29.17
N GLY A 52 8.09 -7.40 -30.24
CA GLY A 52 8.80 -8.65 -30.50
C GLY A 52 9.04 -8.94 -31.98
N THR A 53 9.94 -9.88 -32.25
CA THR A 53 10.29 -10.38 -33.58
C THR A 53 9.97 -11.88 -33.70
N CYS A 54 10.16 -12.46 -34.87
CA CYS A 54 10.03 -13.91 -35.08
C CYS A 54 11.24 -14.42 -35.88
N GLN A 55 11.61 -15.68 -35.66
CA GLN A 55 12.52 -16.43 -36.53
C GLN A 55 11.77 -17.53 -37.29
N GLN A 56 10.72 -18.06 -36.68
CA GLN A 56 9.74 -18.95 -37.31
C GLN A 56 8.32 -18.38 -37.12
N PRO A 57 7.35 -18.81 -37.96
CA PRO A 57 5.97 -18.38 -37.81
C PRO A 57 5.44 -18.59 -36.41
N TRP A 58 4.56 -17.67 -35.98
CA TRP A 58 3.86 -17.72 -34.69
C TRP A 58 4.76 -17.58 -33.47
N GLN A 59 5.99 -17.10 -33.64
CA GLN A 59 6.84 -16.69 -32.52
C GLN A 59 6.63 -15.22 -32.17
N CYS A 60 6.93 -14.86 -30.92
CA CYS A 60 7.04 -13.48 -30.45
C CYS A 60 8.23 -13.39 -29.49
N ASN A 61 9.41 -13.20 -30.06
CA ASN A 61 10.65 -13.07 -29.31
C ASN A 61 10.78 -11.61 -28.86
N CYS A 62 10.65 -11.36 -27.56
CA CYS A 62 10.61 -10.00 -27.03
C CYS A 62 11.94 -9.28 -27.21
N GLN A 63 11.83 -7.99 -27.53
CA GLN A 63 12.97 -7.08 -27.53
C GLN A 63 13.47 -6.85 -26.10
N GLU A 64 14.70 -6.38 -25.97
CA GLU A 64 15.27 -6.06 -24.66
C GLU A 64 14.37 -5.07 -23.90
N GLY A 65 14.14 -5.36 -22.60
CA GLY A 65 13.24 -4.58 -21.76
C GLY A 65 11.76 -4.93 -21.88
N TRP A 66 11.36 -5.85 -22.76
CA TRP A 66 9.97 -6.30 -22.90
C TRP A 66 9.78 -7.77 -22.52
N GLY A 67 8.60 -8.10 -22.01
CA GLY A 67 8.27 -9.45 -21.57
C GLY A 67 6.80 -9.84 -21.82
N GLY A 68 6.48 -11.07 -21.40
CA GLY A 68 5.18 -11.68 -21.57
C GLY A 68 4.99 -12.34 -22.94
N LEU A 69 3.90 -13.11 -23.08
CA LEU A 69 3.59 -13.88 -24.30
C LEU A 69 3.47 -12.99 -25.55
N PHE A 70 3.01 -11.75 -25.36
CA PHE A 70 2.76 -10.79 -26.43
C PHE A 70 3.78 -9.65 -26.48
N CYS A 71 4.84 -9.70 -25.65
CA CYS A 71 5.83 -8.63 -25.50
C CYS A 71 5.18 -7.27 -25.24
N ASN A 72 4.19 -7.25 -24.35
CA ASN A 72 3.42 -6.08 -23.95
C ASN A 72 3.71 -5.62 -22.50
N GLN A 73 4.57 -6.35 -21.80
CA GLN A 73 4.99 -6.02 -20.43
C GLN A 73 6.31 -5.23 -20.49
N ASP A 74 6.30 -3.98 -20.02
CA ASP A 74 7.52 -3.18 -19.90
C ASP A 74 8.26 -3.57 -18.61
N LEU A 75 9.40 -4.25 -18.76
CA LEU A 75 10.22 -4.73 -17.64
C LEU A 75 11.04 -3.60 -16.99
N ASN A 76 11.13 -2.44 -17.64
CA ASN A 76 11.83 -1.24 -17.21
C ASN A 76 10.86 -0.10 -16.87
N TYR A 77 9.64 -0.43 -16.46
CA TYR A 77 8.57 0.53 -16.20
C TYR A 77 9.00 1.70 -15.30
N CYS A 78 9.69 1.42 -14.19
CA CYS A 78 10.13 2.44 -13.25
C CYS A 78 11.09 3.49 -13.85
N THR A 79 12.02 3.08 -14.72
CA THR A 79 12.98 4.02 -15.31
C THR A 79 12.35 4.83 -16.44
N HIS A 80 11.39 4.27 -17.16
CA HIS A 80 10.65 4.97 -18.22
C HIS A 80 9.59 5.94 -17.68
N HIS A 81 8.84 5.54 -16.66
CA HIS A 81 7.63 6.27 -16.23
C HIS A 81 7.76 7.00 -14.88
N ARG A 82 8.67 6.56 -13.99
CA ARG A 82 8.85 7.13 -12.64
C ARG A 82 7.51 7.38 -11.90
N PRO A 83 6.67 6.34 -11.72
CA PRO A 83 5.29 6.51 -11.25
C PRO A 83 5.17 6.93 -9.77
N CYS A 84 6.16 6.64 -8.94
CA CYS A 84 6.10 6.90 -7.50
C CYS A 84 6.34 8.37 -7.15
N MET A 85 5.49 8.91 -6.27
CA MET A 85 5.50 10.30 -5.81
C MET A 85 6.20 10.47 -4.46
N ASN A 86 6.33 11.72 -3.99
CA ASN A 86 6.84 12.07 -2.65
C ASN A 86 8.18 11.43 -2.27
N GLY A 87 9.06 11.28 -3.28
CA GLY A 87 10.40 10.71 -3.10
C GLY A 87 10.42 9.22 -2.77
N ALA A 88 9.31 8.51 -3.00
CA ALA A 88 9.22 7.06 -2.87
C ALA A 88 10.12 6.32 -3.88
N THR A 89 10.47 5.08 -3.53
CA THR A 89 11.32 4.23 -4.37
C THR A 89 10.46 3.33 -5.25
N CYS A 90 10.71 3.34 -6.56
CA CYS A 90 10.04 2.47 -7.52
C CYS A 90 10.83 1.17 -7.75
N SER A 91 10.13 0.04 -7.75
CA SER A 91 10.71 -1.26 -8.08
C SER A 91 9.85 -1.98 -9.14
N ASN A 92 10.48 -2.45 -10.22
CA ASN A 92 9.82 -3.28 -11.23
C ASN A 92 9.54 -4.67 -10.64
N THR A 93 8.34 -5.21 -10.86
CA THR A 93 7.97 -6.56 -10.38
C THR A 93 8.29 -7.68 -11.39
N GLY A 94 8.79 -7.31 -12.58
CA GLY A 94 9.18 -8.25 -13.63
C GLY A 94 8.02 -8.79 -14.50
N GLN A 95 6.77 -8.38 -14.25
CA GLN A 95 5.59 -8.79 -15.01
C GLN A 95 4.94 -7.61 -15.77
N GLY A 96 5.74 -6.60 -16.14
CA GLY A 96 5.20 -5.36 -16.73
C GLY A 96 4.47 -4.47 -15.72
N SER A 97 4.76 -4.66 -14.43
CA SER A 97 4.16 -3.93 -13.33
C SER A 97 5.24 -3.39 -12.40
N TYR A 98 4.84 -2.51 -11.49
CA TYR A 98 5.72 -1.82 -10.56
C TYR A 98 5.10 -1.79 -9.15
N THR A 99 5.93 -1.51 -8.17
CA THR A 99 5.52 -1.21 -6.80
C THR A 99 6.27 0.00 -6.29
N CYS A 100 5.62 0.79 -5.46
CA CYS A 100 6.19 1.97 -4.80
C CYS A 100 6.40 1.67 -3.31
N SER A 101 7.64 1.83 -2.85
CA SER A 101 7.96 1.86 -1.42
C SER A 101 7.87 3.28 -0.92
N CYS A 102 6.77 3.59 -0.23
CA CYS A 102 6.49 4.92 0.29
C CYS A 102 7.45 5.32 1.39
N ARG A 103 7.77 6.61 1.44
CA ARG A 103 8.44 7.20 2.60
C ARG A 103 7.48 7.21 3.79
N PRO A 104 7.99 7.19 5.03
CA PRO A 104 7.17 7.40 6.22
C PRO A 104 6.31 8.68 6.08
N GLY A 105 5.05 8.64 6.52
CA GLY A 105 4.09 9.74 6.36
C GLY A 105 3.34 9.76 5.03
N PHE A 106 3.61 8.82 4.10
CA PHE A 106 2.88 8.72 2.83
C PHE A 106 2.28 7.32 2.60
N THR A 107 1.18 7.27 1.88
CA THR A 107 0.42 6.07 1.53
C THR A 107 -0.21 6.20 0.13
N GLY A 108 -0.89 5.15 -0.34
CA GLY A 108 -1.40 5.04 -1.71
C GLY A 108 -0.52 4.17 -2.60
N SER A 109 -1.03 3.82 -3.78
CA SER A 109 -0.31 2.94 -4.72
C SER A 109 0.90 3.63 -5.35
N SER A 110 0.85 4.94 -5.48
CA SER A 110 1.94 5.79 -5.97
C SER A 110 2.53 6.65 -4.85
N CYS A 111 2.19 6.40 -3.59
CA CYS A 111 2.60 7.19 -2.43
C CYS A 111 2.16 8.65 -2.50
N GLU A 112 1.01 8.91 -3.12
CA GLU A 112 0.45 10.22 -3.43
C GLU A 112 -0.29 10.85 -2.24
N MET A 113 -0.74 10.05 -1.28
CA MET A 113 -1.51 10.53 -0.13
C MET A 113 -0.60 10.72 1.08
N GLN A 114 -0.68 11.87 1.73
CA GLN A 114 -0.12 12.04 3.05
C GLN A 114 -0.98 11.27 4.06
N VAL A 115 -0.34 10.57 4.99
CA VAL A 115 -1.02 9.95 6.12
C VAL A 115 -1.56 11.07 7.01
N ASN A 116 -2.80 10.91 7.49
CA ASN A 116 -3.35 11.81 8.51
C ASN A 116 -3.17 11.15 9.87
N GLU A 117 -2.13 11.54 10.59
CA GLU A 117 -1.80 11.02 11.91
C GLU A 117 -2.85 11.42 12.98
N CYS A 118 -3.65 12.46 12.72
CA CYS A 118 -4.76 12.86 13.57
C CYS A 118 -6.04 12.01 13.39
N ALA A 119 -6.15 11.18 12.35
CA ALA A 119 -7.35 10.38 12.08
C ALA A 119 -7.73 9.42 13.23
N GLY A 120 -6.74 9.00 14.03
CA GLY A 120 -6.94 8.17 15.21
C GLY A 120 -7.37 8.93 16.48
N ASN A 121 -7.54 10.27 16.40
CA ASN A 121 -7.76 11.15 17.54
C ASN A 121 -6.77 10.90 18.70
N PRO A 122 -5.47 11.08 18.47
CA PRO A 122 -4.45 10.76 19.49
C PRO A 122 -4.53 11.69 20.71
N CYS A 123 -4.96 12.94 20.52
CA CYS A 123 -5.08 13.93 21.60
C CYS A 123 -6.26 13.62 22.53
N ARG A 124 -6.01 13.66 23.84
CA ARG A 124 -6.95 13.39 24.93
C ARG A 124 -7.46 14.67 25.57
N ASN A 125 -8.45 14.53 26.44
CA ASN A 125 -8.96 15.61 27.30
C ASN A 125 -9.36 16.89 26.56
N GLY A 126 -9.87 16.76 25.32
CA GLY A 126 -10.27 17.89 24.49
C GLY A 126 -9.13 18.63 23.78
N GLY A 127 -7.92 18.05 23.73
CA GLY A 127 -6.81 18.59 22.96
C GLY A 127 -7.07 18.61 21.45
N SER A 128 -6.63 19.68 20.79
CA SER A 128 -6.76 19.84 19.34
C SER A 128 -5.55 19.22 18.63
N CYS A 129 -5.79 18.36 17.65
CA CYS A 129 -4.74 17.69 16.88
C CYS A 129 -4.38 18.49 15.62
N ALA A 130 -3.08 18.68 15.39
CA ALA A 130 -2.54 19.21 14.14
C ALA A 130 -1.68 18.13 13.45
N ASP A 131 -2.07 17.84 12.22
CA ASP A 131 -1.45 16.87 11.32
C ASP A 131 -0.16 17.44 10.69
N LEU A 132 0.89 16.62 10.60
CA LEU A 132 2.20 17.00 10.07
C LEU A 132 2.80 15.81 9.30
N GLU A 133 3.85 16.02 8.50
CA GLU A 133 4.47 14.91 7.76
C GLU A 133 5.06 13.86 8.72
N ASN A 134 4.49 12.64 8.70
CA ASN A 134 4.92 11.50 9.52
C ASN A 134 4.84 11.74 11.05
N MET A 135 4.10 12.76 11.48
CA MET A 135 3.94 13.08 12.90
C MET A 135 2.67 13.90 13.15
N TYR A 136 2.33 14.08 14.43
CA TYR A 136 1.25 14.98 14.83
C TYR A 136 1.68 15.78 16.06
N THR A 137 0.96 16.87 16.32
CA THR A 137 1.09 17.65 17.55
C THR A 137 -0.27 17.87 18.19
N CYS A 138 -0.33 17.80 19.51
CA CYS A 138 -1.54 18.12 20.26
C CYS A 138 -1.39 19.47 20.94
N THR A 139 -2.36 20.36 20.70
CA THR A 139 -2.52 21.59 21.48
C THR A 139 -3.43 21.29 22.67
N CYS A 140 -2.85 21.28 23.87
CA CYS A 140 -3.57 20.90 25.07
C CYS A 140 -4.39 22.06 25.66
N PRO A 141 -5.59 21.80 26.19
CA PRO A 141 -6.34 22.80 26.94
C PRO A 141 -5.60 23.18 28.22
N HIS A 142 -5.94 24.34 28.80
CA HIS A 142 -5.37 24.78 30.06
C HIS A 142 -5.50 23.69 31.14
N GLY A 143 -4.38 23.41 31.82
CA GLY A 143 -4.32 22.38 32.85
C GLY A 143 -4.05 20.96 32.31
N PHE A 144 -3.82 20.74 31.01
CA PHE A 144 -3.41 19.45 30.46
C PHE A 144 -2.06 19.51 29.75
N TYR A 145 -1.30 18.41 29.80
CA TYR A 145 0.07 18.30 29.31
C TYR A 145 0.37 16.89 28.80
N GLY A 146 1.59 16.68 28.29
CA GLY A 146 2.01 15.44 27.65
C GLY A 146 1.83 15.50 26.14
N LYS A 147 2.41 14.51 25.42
CA LYS A 147 2.38 14.48 23.95
C LYS A 147 0.94 14.43 23.41
N ASN A 148 0.07 13.77 24.15
CA ASN A 148 -1.31 13.51 23.80
C ASN A 148 -2.29 14.21 24.76
N CYS A 149 -1.85 15.20 25.54
CA CYS A 149 -2.68 15.87 26.56
C CYS A 149 -3.26 14.91 27.61
N GLU A 150 -2.58 13.80 27.87
CA GLU A 150 -3.00 12.73 28.78
C GLU A 150 -2.78 13.07 30.26
N LEU A 151 -1.89 14.01 30.55
CA LEU A 151 -1.57 14.46 31.90
C LEU A 151 -2.43 15.67 32.27
N SER A 152 -2.84 15.77 33.53
CA SER A 152 -3.58 16.91 34.08
C SER A 152 -2.78 17.56 35.22
N ALA A 153 -2.71 18.89 35.23
CA ALA A 153 -2.22 19.70 36.34
C ALA A 153 -3.39 20.26 37.17
N MET A 154 -4.39 19.43 37.45
CA MET A 154 -5.17 19.66 38.68
C MET A 154 -4.18 19.58 39.84
N THR A 155 -4.25 20.59 40.70
CA THR A 155 -3.43 20.67 41.91
C THR A 155 -4.34 20.54 43.12
N CYS A 156 -3.76 20.44 44.31
CA CYS A 156 -4.54 20.46 45.53
C CYS A 156 -5.28 21.77 45.78
N ALA A 157 -4.89 22.87 45.11
CA ALA A 157 -5.62 24.13 45.17
C ALA A 157 -7.04 24.02 44.55
N ASP A 158 -7.26 23.08 43.63
CA ASP A 158 -8.53 22.89 42.94
C ASP A 158 -9.50 22.00 43.72
N GLY A 159 -9.11 21.55 44.92
CA GLY A 159 -9.90 20.67 45.79
C GLY A 159 -10.34 19.36 45.14
N PRO A 160 -9.45 18.59 44.48
CA PRO A 160 -9.85 17.43 43.69
C PRO A 160 -10.24 16.19 44.52
N CYS A 161 -9.98 16.20 45.84
CA CYS A 161 -10.30 15.10 46.74
C CYS A 161 -11.69 15.28 47.35
N SER A 162 -12.59 14.33 47.09
CA SER A 162 -13.94 14.29 47.66
C SER A 162 -13.94 13.73 49.09
N ASN A 163 -15.06 13.90 49.81
CA ASN A 163 -15.32 13.31 51.13
C ASN A 163 -14.22 13.58 52.17
N ASP A 164 -13.73 14.83 52.23
CA ASP A 164 -12.66 15.27 53.15
C ASP A 164 -11.32 14.51 52.96
N GLY A 165 -11.06 13.98 51.75
CA GLY A 165 -9.76 13.41 51.39
C GLY A 165 -8.65 14.46 51.45
N ARG A 166 -7.51 14.10 52.05
CA ARG A 166 -6.35 14.99 52.13
C ARG A 166 -5.61 14.95 50.80
N CYS A 167 -5.52 16.10 50.14
CA CYS A 167 -4.78 16.24 48.90
C CYS A 167 -3.28 16.49 49.15
N ALA A 168 -2.41 15.89 48.35
CA ALA A 168 -1.00 16.23 48.24
C ALA A 168 -0.59 16.43 46.77
N ASP A 169 0.11 17.53 46.47
CA ASP A 169 0.65 17.80 45.13
C ASP A 169 1.79 16.83 44.81
N ASN A 170 1.82 16.35 43.58
CA ASN A 170 2.88 15.45 43.10
C ASN A 170 4.04 16.27 42.50
N PRO A 171 5.31 16.03 42.88
CA PRO A 171 6.46 16.78 42.37
C PRO A 171 6.63 16.73 40.84
N ASP A 172 6.18 15.66 40.19
CA ASP A 172 6.24 15.47 38.74
C ASP A 172 5.01 16.06 38.00
N GLY A 173 4.11 16.72 38.73
CA GLY A 173 2.84 17.26 38.23
C GLY A 173 1.62 16.41 38.63
N GLY A 174 0.48 17.08 38.86
CA GLY A 174 -0.78 16.48 39.32
C GLY A 174 -0.92 16.41 40.85
N TYR A 175 -1.85 15.58 41.34
CA TYR A 175 -2.16 15.41 42.76
C TYR A 175 -2.40 13.95 43.13
N PHE A 176 -2.36 13.63 44.42
CA PHE A 176 -2.84 12.38 45.00
C PHE A 176 -3.75 12.66 46.19
N CYS A 177 -4.81 11.85 46.35
CA CYS A 177 -5.74 11.93 47.48
C CYS A 177 -5.51 10.81 48.49
N GLN A 178 -5.20 11.20 49.72
CA GLN A 178 -5.24 10.30 50.87
C GLN A 178 -6.67 10.23 51.41
N CYS A 179 -7.35 9.11 51.12
CA CYS A 179 -8.75 8.93 51.50
C CYS A 179 -8.94 8.66 52.99
N PRO A 180 -10.00 9.19 53.62
CA PRO A 180 -10.35 8.84 54.99
C PRO A 180 -10.83 7.40 55.09
N THR A 181 -10.83 6.88 56.33
CA THR A 181 -11.35 5.54 56.62
C THR A 181 -12.77 5.38 56.10
N GLY A 182 -13.00 4.36 55.28
CA GLY A 182 -14.31 4.09 54.68
C GLY A 182 -14.51 4.70 53.28
N TYR A 183 -13.48 5.30 52.67
CA TYR A 183 -13.50 5.78 51.27
C TYR A 183 -12.31 5.29 50.45
N ALA A 184 -12.52 5.10 49.16
CA ALA A 184 -11.55 4.63 48.17
C ALA A 184 -11.81 5.28 46.80
N GLY A 185 -10.94 5.02 45.83
CA GLY A 185 -10.98 5.64 44.50
C GLY A 185 -9.87 6.68 44.32
N PHE A 186 -9.74 7.22 43.11
CA PHE A 186 -8.67 8.16 42.77
C PHE A 186 -8.89 9.54 43.41
N THR A 187 -10.15 9.91 43.61
CA THR A 187 -10.59 11.17 44.23
C THR A 187 -11.35 10.94 45.53
N CYS A 188 -11.24 9.76 46.14
CA CYS A 188 -12.01 9.35 47.33
C CYS A 188 -13.54 9.37 47.12
N GLU A 189 -13.98 9.15 45.90
CA GLU A 189 -15.38 9.23 45.48
C GLU A 189 -16.21 8.00 45.87
N LYS A 190 -15.55 6.86 46.17
CA LYS A 190 -16.23 5.60 46.47
C LYS A 190 -16.26 5.36 47.97
N LYS A 191 -17.44 5.11 48.53
CA LYS A 191 -17.55 4.57 49.89
C LYS A 191 -17.11 3.11 49.89
N ILE A 192 -16.19 2.75 50.77
CA ILE A 192 -15.75 1.36 50.95
C ILE A 192 -16.93 0.57 51.54
N ASP A 193 -17.40 -0.40 50.78
CA ASP A 193 -18.28 -1.42 51.30
C ASP A 193 -17.43 -2.54 51.91
N HIS A 194 -17.38 -2.59 53.25
CA HIS A 194 -16.67 -3.61 54.01
C HIS A 194 -17.24 -5.03 53.79
N CYS A 195 -18.39 -5.15 53.14
CA CYS A 195 -19.00 -6.42 52.73
C CYS A 195 -18.58 -6.86 51.31
N SER A 196 -17.92 -6.00 50.52
CA SER A 196 -17.55 -6.30 49.12
C SER A 196 -16.26 -7.11 49.00
N SER A 197 -15.28 -6.93 49.89
CA SER A 197 -14.31 -7.98 50.16
C SER A 197 -15.04 -8.96 51.06
N THR A 198 -15.20 -10.23 50.70
CA THR A 198 -15.76 -11.24 51.64
C THR A 198 -14.72 -11.53 52.72
N PRO A 199 -14.77 -10.92 53.92
CA PRO A 199 -13.74 -11.09 54.94
C PRO A 199 -14.16 -12.19 55.93
N CYS A 200 -15.40 -12.68 55.83
CA CYS A 200 -16.05 -13.53 56.82
C CYS A 200 -16.26 -14.91 56.21
N SER A 201 -15.30 -15.80 56.41
CA SER A 201 -15.43 -17.23 56.05
C SER A 201 -16.31 -18.01 57.04
N ASN A 202 -16.72 -17.40 58.15
CA ASN A 202 -17.59 -18.01 59.16
C ASN A 202 -18.73 -17.04 59.49
N GLY A 203 -19.93 -17.34 58.99
CA GLY A 203 -21.08 -16.43 58.92
C GLY A 203 -21.64 -15.93 60.25
N VAL A 204 -20.99 -14.91 60.83
CA VAL A 204 -21.59 -14.08 61.89
C VAL A 204 -21.55 -12.63 61.43
N GLY A 205 -22.63 -12.20 60.76
CA GLY A 205 -22.85 -10.80 60.43
C GLY A 205 -23.27 -10.01 61.67
N HIS A 206 -22.64 -8.86 61.90
CA HIS A 206 -23.09 -7.91 62.93
C HIS A 206 -24.38 -7.23 62.47
N THR A 207 -25.44 -7.34 63.27
CA THR A 207 -26.65 -6.53 63.12
C THR A 207 -26.32 -5.10 63.57
N LEU A 208 -26.23 -4.16 62.63
CA LEU A 208 -26.14 -2.74 62.96
C LEU A 208 -27.48 -2.27 63.54
N LYS A 209 -27.41 -1.65 64.72
CA LYS A 209 -28.52 -0.96 65.40
C LYS A 209 -28.74 0.42 64.80
#